data_AF-A0A3B7LYI8-F1
#
_entry.id   AF-A0A3B7LYI8-F1
#
_cell.length_a   1.000
_cell.length_b   1.000
_cell.length_c   1.000
_cell.angle_alpha   90.00
_cell.angle_beta   90.00
_cell.angle_gamma   90.00
#
_symmetry.space_group_name_H-M   'P 1'
#
loop_
_entity.id
_entity.type
_entity.pdbx_description
1 polymer ?
#
loop_
_entity_poly.entity_id
_entity_poly.type
_entity_poly.pdbx_seq_one_letter_code
_entity_poly.pdbx_strand_id
1 'polypeptide(L)'
;MSILLNICGAFLVSVQHFPDPTLQKIYKQEYGCSFEIQPASPDEKLPIHRTREIHVFFPSQSTWWPLYSYDQINSASFNRMLENGIKPGIIIPSTVNWAYYRTLKSAVQRGAVPVLEYRLEDPDYFSSEATLATAFGLRPVAAYVPDGWDANLLIQPKGTYLIQHTRGIGQLPLPAREIKFNQLTLYATTTKDHLIVGKQIILNPADTIPLHNIQPPEFGLSWRFNGIDFKSDYEQIHTTPAGYGLLIVSFVLLPMDLILNTRYPSILSTLGSSISWVSLLLGIGLFVLLSISIIRKVRKNGTD
;
A
#
# COMPACT_ATOMS: atom_id res chain seq x y z
N MET A 1 17.04 25.76 4.86
CA MET A 1 16.82 26.95 3.99
C MET A 1 15.63 26.66 3.10
N SER A 2 14.80 27.65 2.77
CA SER A 2 13.65 27.50 1.85
C SER A 2 13.93 28.21 0.53
N ILE A 3 13.47 27.64 -0.57
CA ILE A 3 13.51 28.23 -1.92
C ILE A 3 12.10 28.62 -2.35
N LEU A 4 11.98 29.71 -3.11
CA LEU A 4 10.75 30.10 -3.77
C LEU A 4 10.71 29.48 -5.16
N LEU A 5 9.69 28.67 -5.41
CA LEU A 5 9.43 28.08 -6.72
C LEU A 5 8.30 28.83 -7.41
N ASN A 6 8.58 29.28 -8.63
CA ASN A 6 7.57 29.67 -9.58
C ASN A 6 7.05 28.41 -10.27
N ILE A 7 5.74 28.16 -10.12
CA ILE A 7 5.05 27.02 -10.72
C ILE A 7 4.23 27.54 -11.89
N CYS A 8 4.59 27.07 -13.10
CA CYS A 8 3.97 27.43 -14.39
C CYS A 8 3.91 28.94 -14.71
N GLY A 9 4.75 29.76 -14.09
CA GLY A 9 4.73 31.22 -14.29
C GLY A 9 3.57 31.92 -13.58
N ALA A 10 2.77 31.23 -12.78
CA ALA A 10 1.47 31.72 -12.30
C ALA A 10 1.39 31.97 -10.79
N PHE A 11 2.16 31.24 -9.99
CA PHE A 11 2.13 31.39 -8.53
C PHE A 11 3.42 30.90 -7.88
N LEU A 12 3.70 31.43 -6.68
CA LEU A 12 4.89 31.12 -5.90
C LEU A 12 4.55 30.18 -4.75
N VAL A 13 5.38 29.15 -4.56
CA VAL A 13 5.33 28.31 -3.35
C VAL A 13 6.69 28.25 -2.68
N SER A 14 6.68 28.20 -1.35
CA SER A 14 7.89 28.00 -0.56
C SER A 14 8.09 26.50 -0.29
N VAL A 15 9.25 25.97 -0.72
CA VAL A 15 9.67 24.58 -0.50
C VAL A 15 11.05 24.55 0.14
N GLN A 16 11.41 23.44 0.77
CA GLN A 16 12.75 23.20 1.34
C GLN A 16 13.74 22.69 0.30
N HIS A 17 13.27 21.93 -0.70
CA HIS A 17 14.10 21.31 -1.73
C HIS A 17 13.48 21.50 -3.10
N PHE A 18 14.33 21.66 -4.13
CA PHE A 18 13.87 21.67 -5.52
C PHE A 18 13.31 20.28 -5.88
N PRO A 19 12.16 20.19 -6.58
CA PRO A 19 11.56 18.90 -6.91
C PRO A 19 12.53 18.05 -7.73
N ASP A 20 12.59 16.75 -7.45
CA ASP A 20 13.41 15.85 -8.22
C ASP A 20 12.92 15.78 -9.70
N PRO A 21 13.77 15.35 -10.65
CA PRO A 21 13.42 15.33 -12.07
C PRO A 21 12.16 14.52 -12.40
N THR A 22 11.85 13.49 -11.62
CA THR A 22 10.66 12.67 -11.82
C THR A 22 9.42 13.46 -11.44
N LEU A 23 9.42 14.09 -10.26
CA LEU A 23 8.30 14.92 -9.84
C LEU A 23 8.07 16.07 -10.81
N GLN A 24 9.14 16.67 -11.33
CA GLN A 24 9.04 17.69 -12.39
C GLN A 24 8.34 17.15 -13.64
N LYS A 25 8.71 15.95 -14.10
CA LYS A 25 8.10 15.30 -15.26
C LYS A 25 6.62 14.97 -15.01
N ILE A 26 6.27 14.49 -13.82
CA ILE A 26 4.89 14.23 -13.42
C ILE A 26 4.07 15.52 -13.48
N TYR A 27 4.56 16.62 -12.92
CA TYR A 27 3.87 17.91 -12.98
C TYR A 27 3.73 18.45 -14.41
N LYS A 28 4.77 18.27 -15.24
CA LYS A 28 4.69 18.62 -16.66
C LYS A 28 3.64 17.80 -17.40
N GLN A 29 3.55 16.50 -17.11
CA GLN A 29 2.57 15.60 -17.72
C GLN A 29 1.14 15.91 -17.28
N GLU A 30 0.93 16.09 -15.97
CA GLU A 30 -0.42 16.16 -15.40
C GLU A 30 -1.00 17.58 -15.37
N TYR A 31 -0.15 18.59 -15.19
CA TYR A 31 -0.55 20.00 -15.08
C TYR A 31 0.00 20.88 -16.21
N GLY A 32 0.86 20.36 -17.10
CA GLY A 32 1.46 21.17 -18.17
C GLY A 32 2.53 22.14 -17.66
N CYS A 33 3.06 21.92 -16.46
CA CYS A 33 3.82 22.91 -15.71
C CYS A 33 5.32 22.68 -15.69
N SER A 34 6.08 23.77 -15.73
CA SER A 34 7.51 23.83 -15.42
C SER A 34 7.76 24.53 -14.08
N PHE A 35 8.94 24.30 -13.52
CA PHE A 35 9.41 24.92 -12.29
C PHE A 35 10.60 25.81 -12.57
N GLU A 36 10.58 27.01 -12.00
CA GLU A 36 11.71 27.93 -12.02
C GLU A 36 12.00 28.39 -10.60
N ILE A 37 13.29 28.50 -10.25
CA ILE A 37 13.69 29.08 -8.98
C ILE A 37 13.53 30.59 -9.12
N GLN A 38 12.62 31.19 -8.36
CA GLN A 38 12.45 32.63 -8.35
C GLN A 38 13.54 33.23 -7.44
N PRO A 39 14.44 34.09 -7.95
CA PRO A 39 15.33 34.85 -7.08
C PRO A 39 14.49 35.77 -6.19
N ALA A 40 14.95 36.02 -4.96
CA ALA A 40 14.25 36.84 -3.96
C ALA A 40 14.22 38.36 -4.29
N SER A 41 14.04 38.71 -5.57
CA SER A 41 13.97 40.09 -6.08
C SER A 41 12.53 40.63 -6.02
N PRO A 42 12.33 41.93 -5.74
CA PRO A 42 11.07 42.44 -5.18
C PRO A 42 9.99 42.80 -6.21
N ASP A 43 10.26 42.69 -7.51
CA ASP A 43 9.42 43.35 -8.52
C ASP A 43 8.17 42.55 -8.95
N GLU A 44 8.08 41.26 -8.62
CA GLU A 44 6.91 40.43 -8.93
C GLU A 44 6.06 40.14 -7.68
N LYS A 45 4.94 40.85 -7.56
CA LYS A 45 3.91 40.66 -6.52
C LYS A 45 3.07 39.41 -6.74
N LEU A 46 3.68 38.26 -7.03
CA LEU A 46 2.94 37.01 -7.06
C LEU A 46 2.61 36.59 -5.61
N PRO A 47 1.35 36.30 -5.28
CA PRO A 47 0.98 35.83 -3.96
C PRO A 47 1.68 34.49 -3.65
N ILE A 48 2.21 34.37 -2.43
CA ILE A 48 2.83 33.14 -1.95
C ILE A 48 1.73 32.21 -1.43
N HIS A 49 1.65 31.03 -2.02
CA HIS A 49 0.68 30.00 -1.65
C HIS A 49 1.33 28.86 -0.88
N ARG A 50 0.50 28.12 -0.12
CA ARG A 50 0.97 26.90 0.53
C ARG A 50 1.06 25.79 -0.52
N THR A 51 2.10 24.96 -0.44
CA THR A 51 2.30 23.82 -1.35
C THR A 51 1.09 22.88 -1.40
N ARG A 52 0.34 22.77 -0.30
CA ARG A 52 -0.88 21.96 -0.23
C ARG A 52 -2.07 22.52 -1.03
N GLU A 53 -2.03 23.77 -1.45
CA GLU A 53 -3.13 24.46 -2.16
C GLU A 53 -2.95 24.41 -3.68
N ILE A 54 -1.87 23.80 -4.18
CA ILE A 54 -1.51 23.77 -5.60
C ILE A 54 -2.64 23.21 -6.49
N HIS A 55 -3.35 22.21 -5.99
CA HIS A 55 -4.47 21.58 -6.69
C HIS A 55 -5.60 22.55 -7.04
N VAL A 56 -5.76 23.66 -6.29
CA VAL A 56 -6.81 24.66 -6.54
C VAL A 56 -6.56 25.37 -7.88
N PHE A 57 -5.32 25.46 -8.32
CA PHE A 57 -4.94 26.10 -9.59
C PHE A 57 -5.11 25.18 -10.81
N PHE A 58 -5.35 23.87 -10.61
CA PHE A 58 -5.50 22.89 -11.69
C PHE A 58 -6.79 22.10 -11.55
N PRO A 59 -7.96 22.74 -11.75
CA PRO A 59 -9.23 22.12 -11.50
C PRO A 59 -9.40 20.83 -12.32
N SER A 60 -9.95 19.82 -11.65
CA SER A 60 -10.36 18.54 -12.22
C SER A 60 -11.57 18.04 -11.45
N GLN A 61 -12.29 17.05 -11.98
CA GLN A 61 -13.44 16.48 -11.30
C GLN A 61 -13.05 16.02 -9.88
N SER A 62 -13.75 16.53 -8.87
CA SER A 62 -13.49 16.22 -7.47
C SER A 62 -14.10 14.87 -7.11
N THR A 63 -13.26 13.84 -7.00
CA THR A 63 -13.64 12.51 -6.53
C THR A 63 -12.69 12.06 -5.43
N TRP A 64 -13.16 11.17 -4.56
CA TRP A 64 -12.33 10.71 -3.46
C TRP A 64 -12.58 9.26 -3.10
N TRP A 65 -11.65 8.62 -2.40
CA TRP A 65 -11.82 7.26 -1.89
C TRP A 65 -11.36 7.14 -0.43
N PRO A 66 -12.15 6.52 0.46
CA PRO A 66 -11.77 6.35 1.84
C PRO A 66 -10.71 5.26 2.01
N LEU A 67 -9.65 5.55 2.76
CA LEU A 67 -8.63 4.61 3.22
C LEU A 67 -8.57 4.68 4.75
N TYR A 68 -8.49 3.54 5.43
CA TYR A 68 -8.45 3.49 6.89
C TYR A 68 -7.20 2.78 7.40
N SER A 69 -6.62 3.33 8.46
CA SER A 69 -5.64 2.62 9.28
C SER A 69 -6.34 1.58 10.17
N TYR A 70 -5.55 0.64 10.68
CA TYR A 70 -6.05 -0.47 11.48
C TYR A 70 -6.90 -0.03 12.70
N ASP A 71 -6.48 1.01 13.40
CA ASP A 71 -7.17 1.55 14.58
C ASP A 71 -8.56 2.14 14.27
N GLN A 72 -8.85 2.43 13.00
CA GLN A 72 -10.11 3.04 12.56
C GLN A 72 -11.12 2.05 11.95
N ILE A 73 -10.82 0.75 11.93
CA ILE A 73 -11.71 -0.30 11.38
C ILE A 73 -13.07 -0.38 12.11
N ASN A 74 -13.13 0.08 13.36
CA ASN A 74 -14.36 0.10 14.15
C ASN A 74 -14.97 1.50 14.29
N SER A 75 -14.45 2.49 13.57
CA SER A 75 -14.98 3.86 13.60
C SER A 75 -16.40 3.94 13.03
N ALA A 76 -17.15 4.97 13.44
CA ALA A 76 -18.47 5.22 12.90
C ALA A 76 -18.40 5.52 11.39
N SER A 77 -17.41 6.29 10.95
CA SER A 77 -17.12 6.54 9.53
C SER A 77 -16.93 5.24 8.74
N PHE A 78 -16.09 4.31 9.22
CA PHE A 78 -15.84 3.04 8.52
C PHE A 78 -17.10 2.19 8.37
N ASN A 79 -17.87 2.04 9.45
CA ASN A 79 -19.12 1.28 9.42
C ASN A 79 -20.15 1.94 8.49
N ARG A 80 -20.29 3.26 8.55
CA ARG A 80 -21.16 4.05 7.67
C ARG A 80 -20.81 3.83 6.19
N MET A 81 -19.52 3.76 5.82
CA MET A 81 -19.12 3.47 4.44
C MET A 81 -19.64 2.10 3.98
N LEU A 82 -19.36 1.05 4.76
CA LEU A 82 -19.76 -0.31 4.42
C LEU A 82 -21.28 -0.48 4.34
N GLU A 83 -22.03 0.12 5.27
CA GLU A 83 -23.50 0.09 5.29
C GLU A 83 -24.14 0.73 4.05
N ASN A 84 -23.46 1.71 3.46
CA ASN A 84 -23.90 2.37 2.22
C ASN A 84 -23.32 1.72 0.95
N GLY A 85 -22.75 0.51 1.05
CA GLY A 85 -22.19 -0.23 -0.07
C GLY A 85 -20.86 0.33 -0.61
N ILE A 86 -20.27 1.31 0.07
CA ILE A 86 -18.95 1.84 -0.26
C ILE A 86 -17.91 0.86 0.27
N LYS A 87 -16.93 0.51 -0.57
CA LYS A 87 -15.85 -0.42 -0.22
C LYS A 87 -14.59 0.38 0.12
N PRO A 88 -14.33 0.67 1.42
CA PRO A 88 -13.18 1.46 1.82
C PRO A 88 -11.89 0.66 1.78
N GLY A 89 -10.77 1.35 1.59
CA GLY A 89 -9.45 0.78 1.77
C GLY A 89 -9.14 0.52 3.23
N ILE A 90 -8.35 -0.53 3.50
CA ILE A 90 -7.84 -0.87 4.82
C ILE A 90 -6.34 -1.14 4.74
N ILE A 91 -5.56 -0.42 5.52
CA ILE A 91 -4.10 -0.55 5.54
C ILE A 91 -3.74 -1.79 6.37
N ILE A 92 -3.00 -2.69 5.74
CA ILE A 92 -2.33 -3.81 6.39
C ILE A 92 -0.95 -3.29 6.79
N PRO A 93 -0.68 -3.09 8.10
CA PRO A 93 0.61 -2.59 8.53
C PRO A 93 1.70 -3.64 8.30
N SER A 94 2.95 -3.20 8.24
CA SER A 94 4.14 -4.07 8.09
C SER A 94 4.31 -5.08 9.24
N THR A 95 3.74 -4.81 10.42
CA THR A 95 3.82 -5.70 11.59
C THR A 95 2.46 -6.26 11.99
N VAL A 96 2.29 -7.56 11.71
CA VAL A 96 1.11 -8.42 11.91
C VAL A 96 0.53 -8.51 13.33
N ASN A 97 0.83 -9.55 14.08
CA ASN A 97 0.08 -10.18 15.18
C ASN A 97 -1.27 -10.82 14.79
N TRP A 98 -1.59 -11.93 15.45
CA TRP A 98 -2.74 -12.76 15.09
C TRP A 98 -4.10 -12.07 15.33
N ALA A 99 -4.19 -11.24 16.36
CA ALA A 99 -5.40 -10.49 16.66
C ALA A 99 -5.69 -9.47 15.57
N TYR A 100 -4.67 -8.73 15.12
CA TYR A 100 -4.77 -7.76 14.03
C TYR A 100 -5.23 -8.44 12.74
N TYR A 101 -4.62 -9.57 12.41
CA TYR A 101 -4.99 -10.34 11.23
C TYR A 101 -6.47 -10.76 11.22
N ARG A 102 -7.01 -11.27 12.34
CA ARG A 102 -8.43 -11.65 12.43
C ARG A 102 -9.37 -10.46 12.20
N THR A 103 -9.05 -9.30 12.78
CA THR A 103 -9.82 -8.07 12.59
C THR A 103 -9.77 -7.60 11.14
N LEU A 104 -8.58 -7.57 10.53
CA LEU A 104 -8.40 -7.23 9.11
C LEU A 104 -9.18 -8.18 8.20
N LYS A 105 -9.13 -9.50 8.47
CA LYS A 105 -9.86 -10.51 7.69
C LYS A 105 -11.36 -10.31 7.76
N SER A 106 -11.90 -10.03 8.95
CA SER A 106 -13.31 -9.71 9.13
C SER A 106 -13.72 -8.46 8.35
N ALA A 107 -12.90 -7.40 8.38
CA ALA A 107 -13.16 -6.18 7.62
C ALA A 107 -13.16 -6.43 6.10
N VAL A 108 -12.22 -7.21 5.59
CA VAL A 108 -12.18 -7.61 4.17
C VAL A 108 -13.42 -8.44 3.79
N GLN A 109 -13.85 -9.37 4.65
CA GLN A 109 -15.09 -10.14 4.43
C GLN A 109 -16.35 -9.27 4.40
N ARG A 110 -16.36 -8.16 5.14
CA ARG A 110 -17.43 -7.15 5.11
C ARG A 110 -17.38 -6.25 3.87
N GLY A 111 -16.33 -6.34 3.05
CA GLY A 111 -16.21 -5.62 1.78
C GLY A 111 -15.07 -4.58 1.73
N ALA A 112 -14.26 -4.45 2.77
CA ALA A 112 -13.09 -3.57 2.74
C ALA A 112 -12.02 -4.05 1.74
N VAL A 113 -11.32 -3.10 1.13
CA VAL A 113 -10.29 -3.35 0.12
C VAL A 113 -8.90 -3.33 0.76
N PRO A 114 -8.18 -4.45 0.76
CA PRO A 114 -6.86 -4.59 1.38
C PRO A 114 -5.79 -3.75 0.64
N VAL A 115 -5.08 -2.91 1.39
CA VAL A 115 -3.95 -2.10 0.91
C VAL A 115 -2.75 -2.39 1.80
N LEU A 116 -1.62 -2.79 1.21
CA LEU A 116 -0.42 -3.12 1.99
C LEU A 116 0.41 -1.88 2.27
N GLU A 117 0.84 -1.67 3.52
CA GLU A 117 1.82 -0.64 3.82
C GLU A 117 3.16 -0.95 3.15
N TYR A 118 3.73 0.04 2.45
CA TYR A 118 5.04 -0.04 1.83
C TYR A 118 5.96 0.96 2.51
N ARG A 119 7.09 0.50 3.04
CA ARG A 119 8.07 1.32 3.74
C ARG A 119 9.32 1.50 2.89
N LEU A 120 9.73 2.74 2.68
CA LEU A 120 10.90 3.05 1.85
C LEU A 120 12.21 2.57 2.48
N GLU A 121 12.27 2.48 3.81
CA GLU A 121 13.46 2.01 4.51
C GLU A 121 13.73 0.51 4.29
N ASP A 122 12.72 -0.26 3.89
CA ASP A 122 12.81 -1.72 3.90
C ASP A 122 12.12 -2.38 2.68
N PRO A 123 12.53 -2.00 1.45
CA PRO A 123 11.85 -2.41 0.21
C PRO A 123 11.87 -3.93 -0.01
N ASP A 124 12.90 -4.61 0.50
CA ASP A 124 13.10 -6.05 0.29
C ASP A 124 12.01 -6.90 0.98
N TYR A 125 11.38 -6.39 2.05
CA TYR A 125 10.35 -7.13 2.76
C TYR A 125 8.96 -6.98 2.18
N PHE A 126 8.72 -5.98 1.34
CA PHE A 126 7.40 -5.74 0.76
C PHE A 126 6.85 -6.98 0.04
N SER A 127 7.69 -7.66 -0.74
CA SER A 127 7.30 -8.89 -1.45
C SER A 127 6.95 -10.04 -0.49
N SER A 128 7.65 -10.12 0.65
CA SER A 128 7.37 -11.12 1.68
C SER A 128 6.06 -10.83 2.40
N GLU A 129 5.79 -9.57 2.74
CA GLU A 129 4.56 -9.12 3.39
C GLU A 129 3.35 -9.28 2.47
N ALA A 130 3.48 -8.95 1.18
CA ALA A 130 2.43 -9.16 0.18
C ALA A 130 2.09 -10.64 0.01
N THR A 131 3.11 -11.50 -0.05
CA THR A 131 2.93 -12.96 -0.12
C THR A 131 2.24 -13.49 1.13
N LEU A 132 2.66 -13.04 2.31
CA LEU A 132 2.09 -13.43 3.59
C LEU A 132 0.61 -13.02 3.72
N ALA A 133 0.32 -11.74 3.47
CA ALA A 133 -1.03 -11.20 3.50
C ALA A 133 -1.93 -11.95 2.49
N THR A 134 -1.39 -12.35 1.35
CA THR A 134 -2.11 -13.15 0.34
C THR A 134 -2.31 -14.60 0.79
N ALA A 135 -1.34 -15.23 1.43
CA ALA A 135 -1.46 -16.59 1.98
C ALA A 135 -2.55 -16.67 3.06
N PHE A 136 -2.68 -15.61 3.85
CA PHE A 136 -3.78 -15.45 4.78
C PHE A 136 -5.09 -14.94 4.10
N GLY A 137 -5.05 -14.65 2.81
CA GLY A 137 -6.22 -14.26 2.02
C GLY A 137 -6.75 -12.86 2.36
N LEU A 138 -5.91 -11.96 2.87
CA LEU A 138 -6.18 -10.53 2.79
C LEU A 138 -6.00 -10.05 1.35
N ARG A 139 -5.01 -10.55 0.61
CA ARG A 139 -4.77 -10.28 -0.83
C ARG A 139 -4.74 -8.77 -1.16
N PRO A 140 -3.66 -8.05 -0.79
CA PRO A 140 -3.54 -6.61 -1.07
C PRO A 140 -3.61 -6.31 -2.58
N VAL A 141 -4.27 -5.22 -2.95
CA VAL A 141 -4.45 -4.79 -4.35
C VAL A 141 -3.83 -3.43 -4.67
N ALA A 142 -3.28 -2.77 -3.67
CA ALA A 142 -2.53 -1.52 -3.78
C ALA A 142 -1.52 -1.45 -2.62
N ALA A 143 -0.57 -0.53 -2.72
CA ALA A 143 0.40 -0.21 -1.69
C ALA A 143 0.14 1.19 -1.11
N TYR A 144 0.25 1.37 0.21
CA TYR A 144 0.20 2.67 0.86
C TYR A 144 1.61 3.07 1.30
N VAL A 145 2.07 4.25 0.90
CA VAL A 145 3.41 4.77 1.22
C VAL A 145 3.26 5.90 2.25
N PRO A 146 3.48 5.63 3.55
CA PRO A 146 3.29 6.62 4.62
C PRO A 146 4.36 7.72 4.61
N ASP A 147 5.53 7.44 4.05
CA ASP A 147 6.70 8.32 4.07
C ASP A 147 6.61 9.45 3.04
N GLY A 148 5.70 9.32 2.07
CA GLY A 148 5.47 10.29 1.00
C GLY A 148 6.18 9.94 -0.30
N TRP A 149 6.34 10.95 -1.15
CA TRP A 149 6.93 10.77 -2.48
C TRP A 149 8.44 10.56 -2.40
N ASP A 150 8.92 9.53 -3.07
CA ASP A 150 10.34 9.25 -3.26
C ASP A 150 10.55 8.59 -4.64
N ALA A 151 11.60 9.01 -5.37
CA ALA A 151 11.90 8.50 -6.70
C ALA A 151 12.29 7.01 -6.70
N ASN A 152 12.71 6.44 -5.57
CA ASN A 152 12.95 5.01 -5.39
C ASN A 152 11.66 4.17 -5.50
N LEU A 153 10.48 4.79 -5.49
CA LEU A 153 9.25 4.09 -5.86
C LEU A 153 9.27 3.62 -7.32
N LEU A 154 10.03 4.28 -8.20
CA LEU A 154 10.09 3.95 -9.63
C LEU A 154 10.72 2.58 -9.93
N ILE A 155 11.56 2.06 -9.03
CA ILE A 155 12.15 0.72 -9.17
C ILE A 155 11.21 -0.37 -8.65
N GLN A 156 10.10 0.00 -8.02
CA GLN A 156 9.17 -0.96 -7.44
C GLN A 156 8.34 -1.68 -8.51
N PRO A 157 7.84 -2.87 -8.19
CA PRO A 157 7.00 -3.63 -9.09
C PRO A 157 5.78 -2.85 -9.57
N LYS A 158 5.28 -3.24 -10.75
CA LYS A 158 4.05 -2.72 -11.33
C LYS A 158 2.91 -2.70 -10.30
N GLY A 159 2.20 -1.59 -10.19
CA GLY A 159 1.04 -1.54 -9.33
C GLY A 159 0.57 -0.14 -8.97
N THR A 160 -0.41 -0.12 -8.08
CA THR A 160 -1.03 1.09 -7.56
C THR A 160 -0.42 1.48 -6.22
N TYR A 161 0.04 2.73 -6.11
CA TYR A 161 0.68 3.27 -4.92
C TYR A 161 -0.05 4.53 -4.44
N LEU A 162 -0.47 4.52 -3.19
CA LEU A 162 -1.20 5.59 -2.51
C LEU A 162 -0.20 6.34 -1.62
N ILE A 163 0.17 7.54 -2.02
CA ILE A 163 1.32 8.26 -1.48
C ILE A 163 0.88 9.34 -0.50
N GLN A 164 1.38 9.32 0.73
CA GLN A 164 0.99 10.29 1.76
C GLN A 164 1.50 11.72 1.46
N HIS A 165 0.58 12.68 1.47
CA HIS A 165 0.81 14.06 1.07
C HIS A 165 1.53 14.93 2.13
N THR A 166 1.58 14.51 3.40
CA THR A 166 1.81 15.43 4.55
C THR A 166 3.01 15.16 5.44
N ARG A 167 3.89 14.18 5.16
CA ARG A 167 5.10 14.00 6.00
C ARG A 167 6.33 14.80 5.54
N GLY A 168 6.42 15.22 4.29
CA GLY A 168 7.48 16.11 3.80
C GLY A 168 7.17 17.57 4.07
N ILE A 169 7.56 18.12 5.23
CA ILE A 169 7.47 19.58 5.46
C ILE A 169 8.30 20.27 4.37
N GLY A 170 7.66 21.11 3.56
CA GLY A 170 8.32 21.84 2.48
C GLY A 170 8.70 21.01 1.25
N GLN A 171 8.12 19.84 1.03
CA GLN A 171 8.18 19.18 -0.27
C GLN A 171 6.96 19.55 -1.11
N LEU A 172 7.15 19.52 -2.42
CA LEU A 172 6.06 19.65 -3.37
C LEU A 172 5.25 18.34 -3.38
N PRO A 173 3.93 18.38 -3.19
CA PRO A 173 3.13 17.16 -3.18
C PRO A 173 2.96 16.55 -4.58
N LEU A 174 2.53 15.29 -4.68
CA LEU A 174 2.02 14.77 -5.95
C LEU A 174 0.73 15.48 -6.36
N PRO A 175 0.48 15.64 -7.67
CA PRO A 175 -0.81 16.07 -8.19
C PRO A 175 -1.98 15.29 -7.59
N ALA A 176 -3.09 15.97 -7.29
CA ALA A 176 -4.34 15.36 -6.84
C ALA A 176 -5.11 14.71 -8.03
N ARG A 177 -4.44 13.83 -8.75
CA ARG A 177 -4.92 13.14 -9.95
C ARG A 177 -4.46 11.70 -9.94
N GLU A 178 -5.04 10.91 -10.83
CA GLU A 178 -4.46 9.63 -11.22
C GLU A 178 -3.24 9.88 -12.07
N ILE A 179 -2.07 9.41 -11.62
CA ILE A 179 -0.81 9.62 -12.31
C ILE A 179 -0.35 8.28 -12.85
N LYS A 180 -0.35 8.12 -14.17
CA LYS A 180 0.23 6.94 -14.84
C LYS A 180 1.66 7.26 -15.21
N PHE A 181 2.61 6.57 -14.56
CA PHE A 181 4.03 6.79 -14.80
C PHE A 181 4.76 5.45 -14.89
N ASN A 182 5.28 5.14 -16.08
CA ASN A 182 5.85 3.84 -16.41
C ASN A 182 4.89 2.68 -16.09
N GLN A 183 5.26 1.85 -15.11
CA GLN A 183 4.48 0.70 -14.64
C GLN A 183 3.67 1.00 -13.38
N LEU A 184 3.66 2.24 -12.90
CA LEU A 184 3.02 2.63 -11.66
C LEU A 184 1.78 3.48 -11.94
N THR A 185 0.75 3.26 -11.12
CA THR A 185 -0.39 4.17 -10.98
C THR A 185 -0.28 4.81 -9.60
N LEU A 186 -0.08 6.13 -9.55
CA LEU A 186 0.13 6.86 -8.29
C LEU A 186 -1.11 7.70 -7.96
N TYR A 187 -1.44 7.76 -6.67
CA TYR A 187 -2.48 8.63 -6.13
C TYR A 187 -1.98 9.39 -4.91
N ALA A 188 -2.38 10.65 -4.77
CA ALA A 188 -2.13 11.42 -3.56
C ALA A 188 -3.11 11.03 -2.44
N THR A 189 -2.57 10.82 -1.23
CA THR A 189 -3.32 10.48 -0.01
C THR A 189 -3.22 11.59 1.02
N THR A 190 -4.34 12.03 1.60
CA THR A 190 -4.40 13.14 2.58
C THR A 190 -5.13 12.74 3.85
N THR A 191 -4.81 13.38 4.98
CA THR A 191 -5.45 13.16 6.29
C THR A 191 -6.47 14.23 6.66
N LYS A 192 -6.84 15.14 5.74
CA LYS A 192 -7.76 16.25 6.01
C LYS A 192 -9.01 16.19 5.13
N ASP A 193 -10.15 16.48 5.75
CA ASP A 193 -11.49 16.42 5.16
C ASP A 193 -11.92 17.64 4.33
N HIS A 194 -11.00 18.57 4.05
CA HIS A 194 -11.29 19.66 3.11
C HIS A 194 -11.04 19.15 1.71
N LEU A 195 -12.13 18.71 1.06
CA LEU A 195 -12.20 18.25 -0.32
C LEU A 195 -11.28 19.09 -1.21
N ILE A 196 -10.16 18.49 -1.55
CA ILE A 196 -9.23 19.00 -2.55
C ILE A 196 -9.86 18.74 -3.91
N VAL A 197 -9.73 19.73 -4.79
CA VAL A 197 -10.13 19.58 -6.19
C VAL A 197 -9.30 18.48 -6.86
N GLY A 198 -9.97 17.51 -7.50
CA GLY A 198 -9.34 16.37 -8.16
C GLY A 198 -9.63 15.00 -7.53
N LYS A 199 -8.88 13.97 -7.94
CA LYS A 199 -9.04 12.57 -7.50
C LYS A 199 -8.10 12.27 -6.35
N GLN A 200 -8.64 11.94 -5.18
CA GLN A 200 -7.86 11.77 -3.95
C GLN A 200 -8.17 10.53 -3.15
N ILE A 201 -7.21 10.12 -2.32
CA ILE A 201 -7.42 9.15 -1.26
C ILE A 201 -7.45 9.89 0.08
N ILE A 202 -8.49 9.69 0.88
CA ILE A 202 -8.61 10.32 2.19
C ILE A 202 -8.36 9.26 3.25
N LEU A 203 -7.29 9.44 4.01
CA LEU A 203 -6.92 8.60 5.14
C LEU A 203 -7.74 8.99 6.37
N ASN A 204 -8.43 8.01 6.95
CA ASN A 204 -9.25 8.13 8.15
C ASN A 204 -10.24 9.31 8.07
N PRO A 205 -11.14 9.31 7.07
CA PRO A 205 -12.07 10.42 6.87
C PRO A 205 -13.02 10.59 8.05
N ALA A 206 -13.35 11.83 8.40
CA ALA A 206 -14.26 12.13 9.50
C ALA A 206 -15.66 11.52 9.30
N ASP A 207 -16.33 11.23 10.43
CA ASP A 207 -17.67 10.62 10.46
C ASP A 207 -18.72 11.43 9.66
N THR A 208 -18.52 12.74 9.53
CA THR A 208 -19.43 13.68 8.84
C THR A 208 -19.12 13.86 7.36
N ILE A 209 -18.11 13.19 6.80
CA ILE A 209 -17.75 13.37 5.40
C ILE A 209 -18.95 13.04 4.47
N PRO A 210 -19.16 13.79 3.37
CA PRO A 210 -20.26 13.51 2.45
C PRO A 210 -20.04 12.23 1.64
N LEU A 211 -21.06 11.38 1.49
CA LEU A 211 -20.97 10.11 0.78
C LEU A 211 -21.13 10.20 -0.75
N HIS A 212 -20.96 11.39 -1.33
CA HIS A 212 -21.05 11.60 -2.78
C HIS A 212 -19.66 11.70 -3.41
N ASN A 213 -19.59 11.48 -4.73
CA ASN A 213 -18.36 11.52 -5.53
C ASN A 213 -17.26 10.56 -5.05
N ILE A 214 -17.66 9.44 -4.43
CA ILE A 214 -16.71 8.40 -4.03
C ILE A 214 -16.37 7.54 -5.24
N GLN A 215 -15.09 7.46 -5.60
CA GLN A 215 -14.61 6.67 -6.72
C GLN A 215 -13.34 5.92 -6.33
N PRO A 216 -13.31 4.58 -6.39
CA PRO A 216 -12.11 3.81 -6.08
C PRO A 216 -10.96 4.13 -7.06
N PRO A 217 -9.69 4.00 -6.62
CA PRO A 217 -8.56 4.01 -7.53
C PRO A 217 -8.59 2.79 -8.46
N GLU A 218 -7.78 2.83 -9.51
CA GLU A 218 -7.45 1.60 -10.22
C GLU A 218 -6.75 0.64 -9.25
N PHE A 219 -7.12 -0.64 -9.28
CA PHE A 219 -6.53 -1.65 -8.42
C PHE A 219 -5.62 -2.57 -9.21
N GLY A 220 -4.51 -2.95 -8.61
CA GLY A 220 -3.53 -3.83 -9.21
C GLY A 220 -2.21 -3.70 -8.46
N LEU A 221 -1.69 -4.82 -7.99
CA LEU A 221 -0.38 -4.87 -7.33
C LEU A 221 0.35 -6.13 -7.79
N SER A 222 1.58 -5.96 -8.27
CA SER A 222 2.47 -7.07 -8.59
C SER A 222 3.64 -7.10 -7.62
N TRP A 223 4.20 -8.27 -7.41
CA TRP A 223 5.44 -8.46 -6.67
C TRP A 223 6.12 -9.76 -7.10
N ARG A 224 7.39 -9.91 -6.77
CA ARG A 224 8.17 -11.12 -7.06
C ARG A 224 8.71 -11.67 -5.76
N PHE A 225 8.40 -12.93 -5.46
CA PHE A 225 8.85 -13.59 -4.25
C PHE A 225 9.45 -14.95 -4.60
N ASN A 226 10.70 -15.19 -4.20
CA ASN A 226 11.47 -16.40 -4.52
C ASN A 226 11.47 -16.76 -6.01
N GLY A 227 11.60 -15.74 -6.87
CA GLY A 227 11.62 -15.92 -8.32
C GLY A 227 10.25 -16.20 -8.95
N ILE A 228 9.17 -16.22 -8.17
CA ILE A 228 7.80 -16.39 -8.64
C ILE A 228 7.13 -15.01 -8.69
N ASP A 229 6.51 -14.72 -9.83
CA ASP A 229 5.75 -13.48 -10.02
C ASP A 229 4.30 -13.68 -9.54
N PHE A 230 3.82 -12.67 -8.82
CA PHE A 230 2.46 -12.58 -8.31
C PHE A 230 1.84 -11.29 -8.83
N LYS A 231 0.55 -11.36 -9.18
CA LYS A 231 -0.26 -10.19 -9.53
C LYS A 231 -1.61 -10.31 -8.86
N SER A 232 -1.90 -9.37 -7.98
CA SER A 232 -3.19 -9.23 -7.32
C SER A 232 -4.01 -8.16 -8.03
N ASP A 233 -5.26 -8.49 -8.34
CA ASP A 233 -6.25 -7.54 -8.80
C ASP A 233 -7.52 -7.63 -7.93
N TYR A 234 -8.56 -6.91 -8.36
CA TYR A 234 -9.81 -6.84 -7.63
C TYR A 234 -10.53 -8.18 -7.52
N GLU A 235 -10.30 -9.11 -8.45
CA GLU A 235 -11.02 -10.37 -8.53
C GLU A 235 -10.24 -11.51 -7.89
N GLN A 236 -8.96 -11.66 -8.23
CA GLN A 236 -8.14 -12.79 -7.82
C GLN A 236 -6.64 -12.48 -7.74
N ILE A 237 -5.91 -13.43 -7.15
CA ILE A 237 -4.46 -13.48 -7.27
C ILE A 237 -4.14 -14.29 -8.54
N HIS A 238 -3.18 -13.83 -9.33
CA HIS A 238 -2.68 -14.51 -10.50
C HIS A 238 -1.22 -14.88 -10.26
N THR A 239 -0.92 -16.16 -10.37
CA THR A 239 0.44 -16.70 -10.26
C THR A 239 0.50 -18.10 -10.89
N THR A 240 1.68 -18.71 -10.90
CA THR A 240 1.90 -20.07 -11.41
C THR A 240 1.39 -21.12 -10.43
N PRO A 241 1.20 -22.39 -10.86
CA PRO A 241 0.85 -23.49 -9.94
C PRO A 241 1.82 -23.62 -8.75
N ALA A 242 3.12 -23.39 -8.99
CA ALA A 242 4.14 -23.36 -7.94
C ALA A 242 3.90 -22.19 -6.96
N GLY A 243 3.48 -21.03 -7.45
CA GLY A 243 3.11 -19.88 -6.62
C GLY A 243 1.91 -20.15 -5.71
N TYR A 244 0.88 -20.82 -6.22
CA TYR A 244 -0.24 -21.27 -5.39
C TYR A 244 0.19 -22.28 -4.32
N GLY A 245 1.07 -23.23 -4.68
CA GLY A 245 1.69 -24.14 -3.71
C GLY A 245 2.45 -23.38 -2.61
N LEU A 246 3.21 -22.34 -2.99
CA LEU A 246 3.93 -21.49 -2.06
C LEU A 246 2.99 -20.75 -1.09
N LEU A 247 1.87 -20.22 -1.57
CA LEU A 247 0.87 -19.57 -0.72
C LEU A 247 0.29 -20.54 0.32
N ILE A 248 -0.04 -21.76 -0.08
CA ILE A 248 -0.58 -22.80 0.82
C ILE A 248 0.44 -23.18 1.89
N VAL A 249 1.68 -23.44 1.48
CA VAL A 249 2.76 -23.82 2.42
C VAL A 249 3.05 -22.68 3.40
N SER A 250 3.04 -21.44 2.91
CA SER A 250 3.22 -20.25 3.74
C SER A 250 2.14 -20.21 4.84
N PHE A 251 0.88 -20.43 4.49
CA PHE A 251 -0.23 -20.46 5.46
C PHE A 251 -0.06 -21.53 6.55
N VAL A 252 0.50 -22.70 6.23
CA VAL A 252 0.62 -23.83 7.17
C VAL A 252 1.78 -23.65 8.17
N LEU A 253 2.86 -23.00 7.75
CA LEU A 253 4.09 -22.92 8.55
C LEU A 253 4.20 -21.65 9.40
N LEU A 254 3.58 -20.56 8.96
CA LEU A 254 3.61 -19.26 9.63
C LEU A 254 2.80 -19.14 10.95
N PRO A 255 1.78 -19.98 11.26
CA PRO A 255 1.09 -19.95 12.54
C PRO A 255 1.98 -20.30 13.75
N MET A 256 3.04 -21.10 13.57
CA MET A 256 3.96 -21.45 14.67
C MET A 256 4.81 -20.24 15.12
N ASP A 257 5.14 -19.33 14.22
CA ASP A 257 5.93 -18.12 14.51
C ASP A 257 5.08 -16.97 15.06
N LEU A 258 3.82 -16.86 14.60
CA LEU A 258 2.83 -15.90 15.11
C LEU A 258 2.52 -16.10 16.61
N ILE A 259 2.77 -17.30 17.14
CA ILE A 259 2.65 -17.64 18.57
C ILE A 259 3.93 -17.27 19.35
N LEU A 260 5.10 -17.27 18.68
CA LEU A 260 6.42 -17.07 19.30
C LEU A 260 6.90 -15.61 19.34
N ASN A 261 6.14 -14.67 18.76
CA ASN A 261 6.34 -13.22 18.87
C ASN A 261 7.73 -12.72 18.37
N THR A 262 8.32 -13.43 17.41
CA THR A 262 9.53 -13.04 16.68
C THR A 262 9.19 -12.00 15.60
N ARG A 263 10.14 -11.11 15.27
CA ARG A 263 9.90 -10.07 14.24
C ARG A 263 9.69 -10.75 12.87
N TYR A 264 8.45 -10.61 12.39
CA TYR A 264 7.90 -10.94 11.05
C TYR A 264 8.88 -11.06 9.87
N PRO A 265 9.84 -10.14 9.67
CA PRO A 265 10.60 -10.08 8.42
C PRO A 265 11.78 -11.08 8.41
N SER A 266 12.42 -11.29 9.56
CA SER A 266 13.72 -11.98 9.64
C SER A 266 13.69 -13.45 9.20
N ILE A 267 12.59 -14.17 9.45
CA ILE A 267 12.51 -15.62 9.16
C ILE A 267 12.09 -15.89 7.72
N LEU A 268 11.25 -15.05 7.11
CA LEU A 268 10.93 -15.18 5.69
C LEU A 268 12.14 -14.86 4.80
N SER A 269 13.02 -13.95 5.24
CA SER A 269 14.29 -13.69 4.57
C SER A 269 15.25 -14.90 4.63
N THR A 270 15.26 -15.66 5.73
CA THR A 270 16.09 -16.87 5.88
C THR A 270 15.48 -18.09 5.19
N LEU A 271 14.14 -18.20 5.17
CA LEU A 271 13.38 -19.16 4.35
C LEU A 271 13.46 -18.86 2.84
N GLY A 272 13.88 -17.66 2.44
CA GLY A 272 14.15 -17.28 1.04
C GLY A 272 15.39 -17.94 0.42
N SER A 273 16.20 -18.65 1.20
CA SER A 273 17.34 -19.42 0.67
C SER A 273 16.87 -20.77 0.10
N SER A 274 17.33 -21.11 -1.12
CA SER A 274 16.97 -22.34 -1.84
C SER A 274 17.25 -23.65 -1.06
N ILE A 275 18.18 -23.61 -0.11
CA ILE A 275 18.58 -24.74 0.75
C ILE A 275 17.55 -24.99 1.88
N SER A 276 16.86 -23.94 2.33
CA SER A 276 15.81 -24.04 3.35
C SER A 276 14.58 -24.78 2.84
N TRP A 277 14.18 -24.54 1.58
CA TRP A 277 12.99 -25.17 0.96
C TRP A 277 13.07 -26.69 0.86
N VAL A 278 14.23 -27.24 0.50
CA VAL A 278 14.43 -28.69 0.40
C VAL A 278 14.33 -29.33 1.78
N SER A 279 14.94 -28.70 2.78
CA SER A 279 14.94 -29.17 4.17
C SER A 279 13.53 -29.11 4.79
N LEU A 280 12.77 -28.06 4.46
CA LEU A 280 11.41 -27.84 4.90
C LEU A 280 10.42 -28.85 4.29
N LEU A 281 10.51 -29.07 2.97
CA LEU A 281 9.71 -30.08 2.27
C LEU A 281 10.03 -31.49 2.78
N LEU A 282 11.30 -31.79 3.05
CA LEU A 282 11.71 -33.03 3.71
C LEU A 282 11.10 -33.15 5.10
N GLY A 283 11.12 -32.07 5.89
CA GLY A 283 10.54 -32.03 7.24
C GLY A 283 9.03 -32.28 7.24
N ILE A 284 8.28 -31.62 6.36
CA ILE A 284 6.83 -31.84 6.20
C ILE A 284 6.56 -33.27 5.73
N GLY A 285 7.32 -33.77 4.75
CA GLY A 285 7.20 -35.14 4.26
C GLY A 285 7.42 -36.16 5.38
N LEU A 286 8.47 -35.98 6.19
CA LEU A 286 8.75 -36.81 7.36
C LEU A 286 7.64 -36.75 8.40
N PHE A 287 7.10 -35.56 8.67
CA PHE A 287 6.02 -35.38 9.64
C PHE A 287 4.72 -36.06 9.20
N VAL A 288 4.36 -35.97 7.91
CA VAL A 288 3.22 -36.67 7.34
C VAL A 288 3.42 -38.18 7.40
N LEU A 289 4.61 -38.68 7.04
CA LEU A 289 4.94 -40.09 7.14
C LEU A 289 4.88 -40.61 8.58
N LEU A 290 5.38 -39.83 9.55
CA LEU A 290 5.28 -40.13 10.98
C LEU A 290 3.83 -40.17 11.44
N SER A 291 3.02 -39.19 11.06
CA SER A 291 1.59 -39.14 11.39
C SER A 291 0.84 -40.35 10.83
N ILE A 292 1.08 -40.70 9.56
CA ILE A 292 0.51 -41.91 8.93
C ILE A 292 0.98 -43.17 9.65
N SER A 293 2.26 -43.25 10.04
CA SER A 293 2.84 -44.39 10.75
C SER A 293 2.23 -44.57 12.14
N ILE A 294 2.04 -43.48 12.89
CA ILE A 294 1.39 -43.47 14.20
C ILE A 294 -0.07 -43.91 14.06
N ILE A 295 -0.82 -43.35 13.11
CA ILE A 295 -2.22 -43.74 12.85
C ILE A 295 -2.31 -45.23 12.50
N ARG A 296 -1.42 -45.73 11.63
CA ARG A 296 -1.37 -47.16 11.28
C ARG A 296 -1.04 -48.04 12.49
N LYS A 297 -0.13 -47.60 13.36
CA LYS A 297 0.25 -48.34 14.58
C LYS A 297 -0.86 -48.36 15.62
N VAL A 298 -1.54 -47.23 15.85
CA VAL A 298 -2.70 -47.13 16.75
C VAL A 298 -3.85 -47.99 16.23
N ARG A 299 -4.10 -47.99 14.92
CA ARG A 299 -5.15 -48.82 14.30
C ARG A 299 -4.86 -50.33 14.36
N LYS A 300 -3.59 -50.72 14.45
CA LYS A 300 -3.16 -52.13 14.59
C LYS A 300 -3.19 -52.62 16.04
N ASN A 301 -3.04 -51.72 17.02
CA ASN A 301 -3.07 -52.03 18.45
C ASN A 301 -4.45 -51.76 19.10
N GLY A 302 -5.42 -51.24 18.37
CA GLY A 302 -6.80 -50.99 18.83
C GLY A 302 -7.81 -52.05 18.39
N THR A 303 -7.32 -53.24 18.02
CA THR A 303 -8.13 -54.42 17.61
C THR A 303 -7.96 -55.59 18.58
N ASP A 304 -7.75 -55.30 19.86
CA ASP A 304 -7.97 -56.25 20.98
C ASP A 304 -9.15 -55.77 21.82
#